data_AF-A0A950MN92-F1
#
_entry.id   AF-A0A950MN92-F1
#
_cell.length_a   1.000
_cell.length_b   1.000
_cell.length_c   1.000
_cell.angle_alpha   90.00
_cell.angle_beta   90.00
_cell.angle_gamma   90.00
#
_symmetry.space_group_name_H-M   'P 1'
#
loop_
_entity.id
_entity.type
_entity.pdbx_description
1 polymer ?
#
loop_
_entity_poly.entity_id
_entity_poly.type
_entity_poly.pdbx_seq_one_letter_code
_entity_poly.pdbx_strand_id
1 'polypeptide(L)' 'LEVVPNRRVVHVERMHMPDATPDNHVETTFEPDGDGTLLTLRMTLPDGQTRAAILSTGMEHGMEASYVRLEEMLQPTHVA' A
#
# COMPACT_ATOMS: atom_id res chain seq x y z
N LEU A 1 -1.40 -14.64 -6.24
CA LEU A 1 -2.40 -13.66 -5.80
C LEU A 1 -3.28 -14.35 -4.76
N GLU A 2 -3.51 -13.71 -3.62
CA GLU A 2 -4.22 -14.29 -2.47
C GLU A 2 -5.05 -13.21 -1.79
N VAL A 3 -6.25 -13.58 -1.30
CA VAL A 3 -7.06 -12.72 -0.43
C VAL A 3 -7.55 -13.57 0.74
N VAL A 4 -7.17 -13.18 1.95
CA VAL A 4 -7.73 -13.70 3.19
C VAL A 4 -8.57 -12.60 3.83
N PRO A 5 -9.90 -12.79 3.96
CA PRO A 5 -10.79 -11.77 4.47
C PRO A 5 -10.30 -11.13 5.77
N ASN A 6 -10.29 -9.80 5.81
CA ASN A 6 -9.92 -8.98 6.97
C ASN A 6 -8.50 -9.20 7.52
N ARG A 7 -7.62 -9.89 6.78
CA ARG A 7 -6.30 -10.30 7.30
C ARG A 7 -5.15 -10.04 6.34
N ARG A 8 -5.31 -10.40 5.06
CA ARG A 8 -4.19 -10.42 4.12
C ARG A 8 -4.64 -10.23 2.68
N VAL A 9 -3.88 -9.44 1.93
CA VAL A 9 -4.01 -9.32 0.48
C VAL A 9 -2.63 -9.43 -0.14
N VAL A 10 -2.50 -10.27 -1.18
CA VAL A 10 -1.27 -10.40 -1.98
C VAL A 10 -1.60 -10.13 -3.44
N HIS A 11 -1.06 -9.05 -3.98
CA HIS A 11 -1.29 -8.62 -5.36
C HIS A 11 -0.01 -8.21 -6.09
N VAL A 12 -0.14 -7.97 -7.40
CA VAL A 12 0.93 -7.44 -8.24
C VAL A 12 0.47 -6.12 -8.81
N GLU A 13 1.30 -5.09 -8.68
CA GLU A 13 1.05 -3.75 -9.22
C GLU A 13 2.00 -3.45 -10.39
N ARG A 14 1.47 -2.75 -11.39
CA ARG A 14 2.24 -2.18 -12.50
C ARG A 14 1.69 -0.79 -12.79
N MET A 15 2.56 0.20 -12.84
CA MET A 15 2.19 1.53 -13.33
C MET A 15 2.46 1.60 -14.83
N HIS A 16 1.61 2.31 -15.58
CA HIS A 16 1.75 2.46 -17.02
C HIS A 16 2.01 3.94 -17.36
N MET A 17 3.27 4.29 -17.67
CA MET A 17 3.68 5.67 -17.94
C MET A 17 4.91 5.78 -18.88
N PRO A 18 4.76 5.89 -20.23
CA PRO A 18 3.70 5.30 -21.05
C PRO A 18 3.78 3.77 -21.09
N ASP A 19 4.97 3.22 -20.82
CA ASP A 19 5.23 1.78 -20.73
C ASP A 19 4.96 1.26 -19.32
N ALA A 20 4.77 -0.06 -19.21
CA ALA A 20 4.55 -0.71 -17.93
C ALA A 20 5.85 -0.74 -17.12
N THR A 21 5.78 -0.40 -15.82
CA THR A 21 6.85 -0.67 -14.87
C THR A 21 6.98 -2.18 -14.65
N PRO A 22 8.16 -2.66 -14.17
CA PRO A 22 8.28 -4.02 -13.69
C PRO A 22 7.27 -4.33 -12.57
N ASP A 23 7.01 -5.62 -12.38
CA ASP A 23 6.10 -6.12 -11.36
C ASP A 23 6.55 -5.68 -9.96
N ASN A 24 5.66 -4.99 -9.25
CA ASN A 24 5.77 -4.77 -7.82
C ASN A 24 4.89 -5.78 -7.10
N HIS A 25 5.50 -6.72 -6.37
CA HIS A 25 4.75 -7.69 -5.57
C HIS A 25 4.42 -7.08 -4.22
N VAL A 26 3.13 -6.90 -3.94
CA VAL A 26 2.64 -6.25 -2.74
C VAL A 26 1.96 -7.26 -1.83
N GLU A 27 2.37 -7.22 -0.57
CA GLU A 27 1.72 -7.96 0.52
C GLU A 27 1.23 -6.95 1.56
N THR A 28 -0.09 -6.93 1.79
CA THR A 28 -0.72 -6.10 2.82
C THR A 28 -1.28 -7.01 3.91
N THR A 29 -0.92 -6.75 5.16
CA THR A 29 -1.45 -7.45 6.34
C THR A 29 -2.19 -6.49 7.26
N PHE A 30 -3.24 -7.01 7.91
CA PHE A 30 -4.07 -6.28 8.87
C PHE A 30 -4.06 -7.05 10.20
N GLU A 31 -3.59 -6.39 11.24
CA GLU A 31 -3.45 -6.96 12.58
C GLU A 31 -4.17 -6.09 13.61
N PRO A 32 -4.84 -6.67 14.61
CA PRO A 32 -5.38 -5.89 15.72
C PRO A 32 -4.24 -5.16 16.45
N ASP A 33 -4.43 -3.88 16.73
CA ASP A 33 -3.50 -3.07 17.51
C ASP A 33 -4.27 -2.12 18.43
N GLY A 34 -4.41 -2.50 19.70
CA GLY A 34 -5.28 -1.82 20.66
C GLY A 34 -6.73 -1.74 20.17
N ASP A 35 -7.27 -0.52 20.11
CA ASP A 35 -8.61 -0.24 19.59
C ASP A 35 -8.64 -0.05 18.07
N GLY A 36 -7.49 -0.20 17.40
CA GLY A 36 -7.30 0.04 15.98
C GLY A 36 -6.80 -1.18 15.20
N THR A 37 -6.24 -0.90 14.01
CA THR A 37 -5.66 -1.91 13.12
C THR A 37 -4.29 -1.45 12.66
N LEU A 38 -3.27 -2.27 12.88
CA LEU A 38 -1.97 -2.10 12.24
C LEU A 38 -2.04 -2.65 10.82
N LEU A 39 -1.86 -1.75 9.84
CA LEU A 39 -1.69 -2.09 8.44
C LEU A 39 -0.19 -2.10 8.11
N THR A 40 0.33 -3.23 7.63
CA THR A 40 1.69 -3.30 7.07
C THR A 40 1.61 -3.61 5.59
N LEU A 41 2.27 -2.79 4.77
CA LEU A 41 2.38 -3.00 3.32
C LEU A 41 3.84 -3.23 2.94
N ARG A 42 4.15 -4.39 2.37
CA ARG A 42 5.49 -4.75 1.89
C ARG A 42 5.51 -4.85 0.37
N MET A 43 6.27 -3.96 -0.24
CA MET A 43 6.52 -3.92 -1.69
C MET A 43 7.83 -4.63 -2.01
N THR A 44 7.80 -5.58 -2.94
CA THR A 44 8.97 -6.33 -3.40
C THR A 44 9.16 -6.08 -4.88
N LEU A 45 10.25 -5.40 -5.22
CA LEU A 45 10.66 -5.08 -6.58
C LEU A 45 11.77 -6.04 -7.06
N PRO A 46 12.00 -6.18 -8.38
CA PRO A 46 12.96 -7.13 -8.91
C PRO A 46 14.41 -6.88 -8.47
N ASP A 47 14.79 -5.60 -8.33
CA ASP A 47 16.16 -5.20 -8.01
C ASP A 47 16.24 -3.80 -7.37
N GLY A 48 17.43 -3.45 -6.87
CA GLY A 48 17.68 -2.18 -6.20
C GLY A 48 17.65 -0.96 -7.12
N GLN A 49 17.95 -1.11 -8.41
CA GLN A 49 17.93 -0.02 -9.38
C GLN A 49 16.48 0.37 -9.71
N THR A 50 15.61 -0.62 -9.93
CA THR A 50 14.17 -0.45 -10.11
C THR A 50 13.56 0.22 -8.88
N ARG A 51 13.95 -0.20 -7.67
CA ARG A 51 13.54 0.45 -6.41
C ARG A 51 13.95 1.91 -6.35
N ALA A 52 15.21 2.22 -6.67
CA ALA A 52 15.71 3.59 -6.67
C ALA A 52 14.97 4.47 -7.69
N ALA A 53 14.71 3.95 -8.89
CA ALA A 53 13.96 4.65 -9.93
C ALA A 53 12.53 4.96 -9.47
N ILE A 54 11.82 3.98 -8.90
CA ILE A 54 10.47 4.17 -8.36
C ILE A 54 10.46 5.21 -7.24
N LEU A 55 11.38 5.12 -6.26
CA LEU A 55 11.48 6.12 -5.19
C LEU A 55 11.80 7.53 -5.70
N SER A 56 12.60 7.64 -6.78
CA SER A 56 12.92 8.96 -7.36
C SER A 56 11.70 9.71 -7.92
N THR A 57 10.59 9.01 -8.16
CA THR A 57 9.32 9.62 -8.58
C THR A 57 8.58 10.34 -7.44
N GLY A 58 9.00 10.16 -6.19
CA GLY A 58 8.29 10.66 -5.01
C GLY A 58 7.03 9.86 -4.67
N MET A 59 6.91 8.63 -5.18
CA MET A 59 5.76 7.75 -4.96
C MET A 59 5.44 7.54 -3.47
N GLU A 60 6.47 7.46 -2.63
CA GLU A 60 6.35 7.32 -1.19
C GLU A 60 5.58 8.48 -0.55
N HIS A 61 5.74 9.71 -1.04
CA HIS A 61 4.99 10.87 -0.55
C HIS A 61 3.52 10.79 -0.92
N GLY A 62 3.22 10.37 -2.16
CA GLY A 62 1.84 10.17 -2.61
C GLY A 62 1.12 9.04 -1.87
N MET A 63 1.86 7.98 -1.55
CA MET A 63 1.38 6.85 -0.75
C MET A 63 1.07 7.29 0.69
N GLU A 64 2.01 7.98 1.35
CA GLU A 64 1.83 8.54 2.69
C GLU A 64 0.59 9.45 2.76
N ALA A 65 0.47 10.39 1.81
CA ALA A 65 -0.66 11.32 1.75
C ALA A 65 -2.01 10.59 1.55
N SER A 66 -2.00 9.42 0.92
CA SER A 66 -3.21 8.60 0.76
C SER A 66 -3.62 7.92 2.07
N TYR A 67 -2.65 7.48 2.89
CA TYR A 67 -2.93 6.92 4.21
C TYR A 67 -3.38 7.99 5.21
N VAL A 68 -2.81 9.19 5.20
CA VAL A 68 -3.30 10.32 6.00
C VAL A 68 -4.77 10.60 5.70
N ARG A 69 -5.15 10.63 4.41
CA ARG A 69 -6.54 10.83 4.00
C ARG A 69 -7.44 9.67 4.42
N LEU A 70 -6.94 8.43 4.35
CA LEU A 70 -7.70 7.25 4.81
C LEU A 70 -8.03 7.39 6.30
N GLU A 71 -7.07 7.83 7.11
CA GLU A 71 -7.27 8.04 8.55
C GLU A 71 -8.37 9.07 8.85
N GLU A 72 -8.44 10.15 8.05
CA GLU A 72 -9.52 11.14 8.15
C GLU A 72 -10.90 10.54 7.80
N MET A 73 -10.96 9.58 6.88
CA MET A 73 -12.19 8.90 6.47
C MET A 73 -12.65 7.83 7.46
N LEU A 74 -11.73 7.26 8.24
CA LEU A 74 -12.00 6.20 9.22
C LEU A 74 -12.44 6.74 10.58
N GLN A 75 -12.50 8.07 10.76
CA GLN A 75 -13.05 8.65 11.98
C GLN A 75 -14.47 8.14 12.22
N PRO A 76 -14.82 7.82 13.48
CA PRO A 76 -16.14 7.30 13.80
C PRO A 76 -17.18 8.27 13.26
N THR A 77 -18.01 7.79 12.33
CA THR A 77 -19.18 8.55 11.91
C THR A 77 -19.98 8.81 13.18
N HIS A 78 -20.09 10.07 13.59
CA HIS A 78 -20.99 10.46 14.66
C HIS A 78 -22.40 10.16 14.13
N VAL A 79 -22.92 8.97 14.43
CA VAL A 79 -24.32 8.66 14.20
C VAL A 79 -25.08 9.47 15.24
N ALA A 80 -25.63 10.60 14.79
CA ALA A 80 -26.59 11.38 15.56
C ALA A 80 -27.90 10.60 15.74
#